data_AF-A0A6U3R5T6-F1
#
_entry.id   AF-A0A6U3R5T6-F1
#
_cell.length_a   1.000
_cell.length_b   1.000
_cell.length_c   1.000
_cell.angle_alpha   90.00
_cell.angle_beta   90.00
_cell.angle_gamma   90.00
#
_symmetry.space_group_name_H-M   'P 1'
#
loop_
_entity.id
_entity.type
_entity.pdbx_description
1 polymer ?
#
loop_
_entity_poly.entity_id
_entity_poly.type
_entity_poly.pdbx_seq_one_letter_code
_entity_poly.pdbx_strand_id
1 'polypeptide(L)'
;MKMRKALLVILHIHSLLSASSFVITPCNNLISTNVNNGELQVSSLCMSTTTSTATTAVSTLINKAESSTKSKAVRQSKGTDARIIFPGGGIFFYWQAGAASYLREAGYDLSDVTMSGASAGALAATLTLADVDFEEATSLALKLAEDAGVWDRPLGLQGVWGPMIETWLNDLLPDNAVEMVDERLSLLVTSIPSFRTDRISSFESKEDLVRCNMASVHLPWFLDGKLTSNFRQAPRIDGSFRAKTEDYFPQVKNGQVDDSLIILDWKSDPVMEGKTKDFIKLTSKEGIWDLLEQGRSYAQIMDKRGDFDTISQS
;
A
#
# COMPACT_ATOMS: atom_id res chain seq x y z
N MET A 1 8.34 -3.76 -27.88
CA MET A 1 8.94 -5.10 -27.60
C MET A 1 10.22 -5.06 -26.73
N LYS A 2 10.91 -3.91 -26.57
CA LYS A 2 12.22 -3.83 -25.90
C LYS A 2 12.18 -3.50 -24.40
N MET A 3 11.17 -2.77 -23.92
CA MET A 3 10.88 -2.56 -22.48
C MET A 3 10.58 -3.87 -21.71
N ARG A 4 10.13 -4.92 -22.42
CA ARG A 4 9.76 -6.21 -21.83
C ARG A 4 10.92 -6.87 -21.08
N LYS A 5 12.19 -6.66 -21.48
CA LYS A 5 13.33 -7.38 -20.88
C LYS A 5 13.83 -6.75 -19.58
N ALA A 6 13.95 -5.43 -19.52
CA ALA A 6 14.44 -4.73 -18.31
C ALA A 6 13.43 -4.81 -17.16
N LEU A 7 12.14 -4.82 -17.48
CA LEU A 7 11.09 -4.89 -16.47
C LEU A 7 10.72 -6.33 -16.08
N LEU A 8 10.94 -7.31 -16.99
CA LEU A 8 10.95 -8.72 -16.58
C LEU A 8 11.99 -8.97 -15.50
N VAL A 9 13.08 -8.21 -15.42
CA VAL A 9 14.09 -8.34 -14.35
C VAL A 9 13.54 -7.87 -13.00
N ILE A 10 12.78 -6.77 -12.94
CA ILE A 10 12.12 -6.34 -11.69
C ILE A 10 11.11 -7.40 -11.23
N LEU A 11 10.30 -7.94 -12.15
CA LEU A 11 9.34 -8.99 -11.87
C LEU A 11 10.00 -10.36 -11.58
N HIS A 12 11.14 -10.68 -12.20
CA HIS A 12 11.93 -11.87 -11.87
C HIS A 12 12.53 -11.73 -10.48
N ILE A 13 13.03 -10.56 -10.11
CA ILE A 13 13.53 -10.29 -8.76
C ILE A 13 12.35 -10.40 -7.78
N HIS A 14 11.19 -9.81 -8.05
CA HIS A 14 10.01 -9.95 -7.18
C HIS A 14 9.48 -11.41 -7.09
N SER A 15 9.46 -12.15 -8.20
CA SER A 15 9.02 -13.55 -8.27
C SER A 15 10.02 -14.55 -7.68
N LEU A 16 11.32 -14.29 -7.79
CA LEU A 16 12.38 -15.09 -7.16
C LEU A 16 12.43 -14.84 -5.65
N LEU A 17 12.08 -13.63 -5.20
CA LEU A 17 12.02 -13.26 -3.80
C LEU A 17 10.71 -13.68 -3.12
N SER A 18 9.62 -13.90 -3.87
CA SER A 18 8.37 -14.49 -3.36
C SER A 18 8.34 -16.03 -3.41
N ALA A 19 9.18 -16.65 -4.25
CA ALA A 19 9.26 -18.11 -4.39
C ALA A 19 10.44 -18.67 -3.60
N SER A 20 10.33 -18.69 -2.27
CA SER A 20 11.21 -19.48 -1.40
C SER A 20 10.46 -19.97 -0.17
N SER A 21 9.42 -20.76 -0.40
CA SER A 21 8.89 -21.71 0.59
C SER A 21 9.31 -23.10 0.15
N PHE A 22 10.61 -23.40 0.21
CA PHE A 22 11.07 -24.79 0.19
C PHE A 22 10.86 -25.34 1.61
N VAL A 23 9.72 -26.01 1.81
CA VAL A 23 9.54 -26.89 2.97
C VAL A 23 10.37 -28.14 2.69
N ILE A 24 11.51 -28.26 3.36
CA ILE A 24 12.21 -29.54 3.48
C ILE A 24 11.43 -30.36 4.49
N THR A 25 10.57 -31.25 4.01
CA THR A 25 9.93 -32.26 4.86
C THR A 25 10.89 -33.44 5.02
N PRO A 26 11.32 -33.81 6.24
CA PRO A 26 12.07 -35.03 6.43
C PRO A 26 11.14 -36.24 6.24
N CYS A 27 11.57 -37.14 5.37
CA CYS A 27 10.96 -38.43 5.11
C CYS A 27 11.09 -39.32 6.35
N ASN A 28 9.98 -39.82 6.87
CA ASN A 28 10.00 -40.99 7.74
C ASN A 28 8.89 -41.96 7.32
N ASN A 29 9.35 -43.13 6.91
CA ASN A 29 8.58 -44.32 6.59
C ASN A 29 7.59 -44.67 7.70
N LEU A 30 6.35 -45.01 7.33
CA LEU A 30 5.61 -46.10 7.96
C LEU A 30 4.73 -46.76 6.90
N ILE A 31 5.08 -48.02 6.63
CA ILE A 31 4.33 -48.98 5.83
C ILE A 31 3.10 -49.40 6.63
N SER A 32 1.92 -49.39 6.01
CA SER A 32 0.88 -50.38 6.27
C SER A 32 -0.16 -50.36 5.15
N THR A 33 -0.23 -51.46 4.42
CA THR A 33 -1.25 -51.80 3.44
C THR A 33 -2.52 -52.28 4.13
N ASN A 34 -3.70 -51.88 3.65
CA ASN A 34 -4.79 -52.86 3.52
C ASN A 34 -5.81 -52.48 2.44
N VAL A 35 -6.18 -53.51 1.69
CA VAL A 35 -7.08 -53.53 0.54
C VAL A 35 -8.43 -54.07 1.02
N ASN A 36 -9.56 -53.49 0.58
CA ASN A 36 -10.67 -54.22 -0.07
C ASN A 36 -11.99 -53.43 -0.15
N ASN A 37 -12.53 -53.45 -1.37
CA ASN A 37 -13.92 -53.71 -1.79
C ASN A 37 -15.07 -52.78 -1.38
N GLY A 38 -15.89 -52.46 -2.40
CA GLY A 38 -17.35 -52.42 -2.22
C GLY A 38 -18.09 -51.28 -2.91
N GLU A 39 -18.46 -51.52 -4.17
CA GLU A 39 -19.74 -51.19 -4.84
C GLU A 39 -20.40 -49.79 -4.81
N LEU A 40 -20.83 -49.42 -6.02
CA LEU A 40 -21.82 -48.40 -6.37
C LEU A 40 -23.19 -48.64 -5.72
N GLN A 41 -23.91 -47.56 -5.42
CA GLN A 41 -25.34 -47.44 -5.75
C GLN A 41 -25.74 -45.97 -5.98
N VAL A 42 -26.55 -45.77 -7.03
CA VAL A 42 -27.17 -44.50 -7.45
C VAL A 42 -28.68 -44.62 -7.23
N SER A 43 -29.32 -43.63 -6.62
CA SER A 43 -30.76 -43.30 -6.79
C SER A 43 -31.01 -41.94 -6.12
N SER A 44 -31.46 -40.88 -6.81
CA SER A 44 -32.75 -40.62 -7.48
C SER A 44 -33.87 -40.12 -6.55
N LEU A 45 -34.19 -38.83 -6.72
CA LEU A 45 -35.51 -38.17 -6.66
C LEU A 45 -36.23 -38.00 -5.30
N CYS A 46 -36.49 -36.75 -4.89
CA CYS A 46 -37.79 -36.07 -5.13
C CYS A 46 -37.89 -34.71 -4.42
N MET A 47 -38.45 -33.73 -5.13
CA MET A 47 -38.95 -32.48 -4.57
C MET A 47 -40.29 -32.69 -3.85
N SER A 48 -40.55 -31.93 -2.80
CA SER A 48 -41.90 -31.49 -2.48
C SER A 48 -41.90 -30.13 -1.77
N THR A 49 -42.69 -29.23 -2.34
CA THR A 49 -43.13 -27.93 -1.80
C THR A 49 -44.29 -28.12 -0.84
N THR A 50 -44.33 -27.37 0.26
CA THR A 50 -45.57 -27.01 0.95
C THR A 50 -45.53 -25.58 1.49
N THR A 51 -46.52 -24.82 1.05
CA THR A 51 -46.94 -23.49 1.51
C THR A 51 -47.68 -23.57 2.85
N SER A 52 -47.49 -22.61 3.75
CA SER A 52 -48.55 -22.16 4.67
C SER A 52 -48.23 -20.80 5.29
N THR A 53 -49.09 -19.83 5.00
CA THR A 53 -49.23 -18.52 5.62
C THR A 53 -49.87 -18.62 7.00
N ALA A 54 -49.32 -17.93 8.01
CA ALA A 54 -50.08 -17.54 9.19
C ALA A 54 -49.51 -16.25 9.81
N THR A 55 -50.08 -15.14 9.35
CA THR A 55 -50.29 -13.90 10.08
C THR A 55 -50.67 -14.20 11.53
N THR A 56 -49.91 -13.68 12.50
CA THR A 56 -50.31 -13.21 13.85
C THR A 56 -49.09 -13.24 14.78
N ALA A 57 -48.26 -12.20 14.70
CA ALA A 57 -47.45 -11.73 15.82
C ALA A 57 -47.40 -10.20 15.73
N VAL A 58 -48.60 -9.64 15.89
CA VAL A 58 -48.91 -8.23 16.05
C VAL A 58 -48.26 -7.74 17.36
N SER A 59 -47.85 -6.47 17.37
CA SER A 59 -47.88 -5.56 18.54
C SER A 59 -46.73 -5.45 19.55
N THR A 60 -45.49 -5.93 19.28
CA THR A 60 -44.35 -5.67 20.22
C THR A 60 -43.30 -4.66 19.72
N LEU A 61 -43.50 -4.00 18.57
CA LEU A 61 -42.46 -3.17 17.94
C LEU A 61 -42.72 -1.66 17.85
N ILE A 62 -43.73 -1.10 18.54
CA ILE A 62 -44.08 0.34 18.33
C ILE A 62 -43.92 1.27 19.54
N ASN A 63 -43.71 0.79 20.78
CA ASN A 63 -43.59 1.68 21.95
C ASN A 63 -42.22 1.67 22.66
N LYS A 64 -41.13 1.71 21.89
CA LYS A 64 -39.79 2.06 22.43
C LYS A 64 -39.01 3.03 21.53
N ALA A 65 -39.75 3.85 20.79
CA ALA A 65 -39.28 5.15 20.34
C ALA A 65 -39.88 6.19 21.31
N GLU A 66 -39.16 7.27 21.58
CA GLU A 66 -39.54 8.36 22.50
C GLU A 66 -39.21 8.13 23.99
N SER A 67 -37.92 8.01 24.29
CA SER A 67 -37.33 8.73 25.42
C SER A 67 -35.80 8.59 25.37
N SER A 68 -35.12 9.75 25.34
CA SER A 68 -33.68 9.97 25.57
C SER A 68 -32.74 10.05 24.35
N THR A 69 -32.51 11.27 23.89
CA THR A 69 -31.22 11.71 23.33
C THR A 69 -31.11 13.22 23.56
N LYS A 70 -30.74 13.64 24.78
CA LYS A 70 -29.39 14.07 25.16
C LYS A 70 -28.78 15.11 24.20
N SER A 71 -28.82 16.35 24.70
CA SER A 71 -27.95 17.50 24.45
C SER A 71 -26.65 17.19 23.69
N LYS A 72 -26.39 17.98 22.64
CA LYS A 72 -25.07 18.15 21.99
C LYS A 72 -24.07 18.62 23.04
N ALA A 73 -23.38 17.67 23.66
CA ALA A 73 -22.15 17.95 24.38
C ALA A 73 -21.07 18.30 23.35
N VAL A 74 -20.46 19.46 23.53
CA VAL A 74 -19.19 19.85 22.91
C VAL A 74 -18.21 18.69 23.09
N ARG A 75 -17.90 17.99 22.01
CA ARG A 75 -16.82 16.99 22.01
C ARG A 75 -15.51 17.79 22.10
N GLN A 76 -14.85 17.72 23.24
CA GLN A 76 -13.41 18.00 23.32
C GLN A 76 -12.73 17.10 22.28
N SER A 77 -11.98 17.69 21.36
CA SER A 77 -11.19 17.01 20.35
C SER A 77 -10.12 16.17 21.04
N LYS A 78 -10.42 14.89 21.26
CA LYS A 78 -9.38 13.86 21.31
C LYS A 78 -8.82 13.80 19.88
N GLY A 79 -7.54 14.12 19.70
CA GLY A 79 -6.86 13.90 18.43
C GLY A 79 -7.16 12.49 17.92
N THR A 80 -7.45 12.37 16.64
CA THR A 80 -7.79 11.10 16.01
C THR A 80 -6.52 10.27 15.89
N ASP A 81 -6.46 9.08 16.51
CA ASP A 81 -5.35 8.10 16.36
C ASP A 81 -5.31 7.44 14.95
N ALA A 82 -5.81 8.15 13.93
CA ALA A 82 -5.91 7.63 12.57
C ALA A 82 -4.51 7.36 12.01
N ARG A 83 -4.38 6.19 11.40
CA ARG A 83 -3.14 5.64 10.87
C ARG A 83 -3.34 5.23 9.44
N ILE A 84 -2.45 5.64 8.55
CA ILE A 84 -2.47 5.22 7.14
C ILE A 84 -1.21 4.43 6.81
N ILE A 85 -1.38 3.23 6.26
CA ILE A 85 -0.32 2.43 5.66
C ILE A 85 -0.30 2.64 4.15
N PHE A 86 0.88 2.98 3.64
CA PHE A 86 1.21 3.00 2.22
C PHE A 86 2.17 1.84 1.89
N PRO A 87 1.67 0.68 1.44
CA PRO A 87 2.53 -0.45 1.12
C PRO A 87 3.36 -0.23 -0.15
N GLY A 88 4.45 -0.99 -0.31
CA GLY A 88 5.32 -0.89 -1.48
C GLY A 88 4.71 -1.49 -2.75
N GLY A 89 4.52 -0.68 -3.80
CA GLY A 89 3.86 -1.08 -5.05
C GLY A 89 4.56 -0.65 -6.35
N GLY A 90 5.77 -0.09 -6.30
CA GLY A 90 6.46 0.42 -7.49
C GLY A 90 5.62 1.46 -8.24
N ILE A 91 5.20 1.14 -9.48
CA ILE A 91 4.38 2.05 -10.31
C ILE A 91 3.02 2.37 -9.68
N PHE A 92 2.50 1.53 -8.78
CA PHE A 92 1.26 1.81 -8.04
C PHE A 92 1.40 2.94 -7.00
N PHE A 93 2.58 3.56 -6.89
CA PHE A 93 2.74 4.90 -6.31
C PHE A 93 1.65 5.87 -6.80
N TYR A 94 1.38 5.91 -8.12
CA TYR A 94 0.41 6.84 -8.69
C TYR A 94 -1.02 6.55 -8.21
N TRP A 95 -1.37 5.27 -8.01
CA TRP A 95 -2.66 4.92 -7.40
C TRP A 95 -2.75 5.42 -5.95
N GLN A 96 -1.68 5.29 -5.18
CA GLN A 96 -1.62 5.81 -3.81
C GLN A 96 -1.69 7.34 -3.77
N ALA A 97 -1.02 8.00 -4.72
CA ALA A 97 -1.07 9.45 -4.90
C ALA A 97 -2.51 9.94 -5.19
N GLY A 98 -3.24 9.24 -6.07
CA GLY A 98 -4.64 9.54 -6.33
C GLY A 98 -5.54 9.38 -5.10
N ALA A 99 -5.35 8.30 -4.33
CA ALA A 99 -6.09 8.09 -3.09
C ALA A 99 -5.81 9.17 -2.04
N ALA A 100 -4.55 9.58 -1.90
CA ALA A 100 -4.16 10.68 -1.00
C ALA A 100 -4.69 12.05 -1.47
N SER A 101 -4.72 12.29 -2.79
CA SER A 101 -5.30 13.50 -3.38
C SER A 101 -6.78 13.60 -3.08
N TYR A 102 -7.52 12.49 -3.21
CA TYR A 102 -8.92 12.42 -2.83
C TYR A 102 -9.17 12.82 -1.37
N LEU A 103 -8.36 12.35 -0.42
CA LEU A 103 -8.52 12.70 1.00
C LEU A 103 -8.47 14.22 1.20
N ARG A 104 -7.53 14.90 0.53
CA ARG A 104 -7.44 16.37 0.59
C ARG A 104 -8.62 17.04 -0.12
N GLU A 105 -8.96 16.60 -1.32
CA GLU A 105 -10.08 17.13 -2.12
C GLU A 105 -11.43 17.01 -1.40
N ALA A 106 -11.62 15.93 -0.64
CA ALA A 106 -12.81 15.66 0.15
C ALA A 106 -12.83 16.40 1.50
N GLY A 107 -11.78 17.16 1.82
CA GLY A 107 -11.70 18.00 3.02
C GLY A 107 -11.33 17.25 4.30
N TYR A 108 -10.71 16.07 4.22
CA TYR A 108 -10.17 15.39 5.39
C TYR A 108 -8.96 16.14 5.95
N ASP A 109 -8.95 16.33 7.26
CA ASP A 109 -7.83 16.91 7.99
C ASP A 109 -6.79 15.84 8.31
N LEU A 110 -5.63 15.96 7.64
CA LEU A 110 -4.52 15.03 7.78
C LEU A 110 -3.48 15.50 8.82
N SER A 111 -3.72 16.61 9.54
CA SER A 111 -2.75 17.16 10.51
C SER A 111 -2.41 16.18 11.63
N ASP A 112 -3.40 15.42 12.09
CA ASP A 112 -3.28 14.49 13.23
C ASP A 112 -3.10 13.03 12.79
N VAL A 113 -2.99 12.77 11.49
CA VAL A 113 -2.85 11.42 10.94
C VAL A 113 -1.39 10.98 10.94
N THR A 114 -1.12 9.78 11.45
CA THR A 114 0.21 9.17 11.35
C THR A 114 0.27 8.25 10.13
N MET A 115 1.37 8.29 9.38
CA MET A 115 1.53 7.55 8.13
C MET A 115 2.80 6.70 8.14
N SER A 116 2.70 5.49 7.60
CA SER A 116 3.82 4.57 7.49
C SER A 116 3.92 4.01 6.09
N GLY A 117 5.12 4.01 5.51
CA GLY A 117 5.34 3.67 4.11
C GLY A 117 6.58 2.83 3.85
N ALA A 118 6.55 2.05 2.77
CA ALA A 118 7.70 1.28 2.28
C ALA A 118 7.80 1.37 0.76
N SER A 119 9.02 1.47 0.21
CA SER A 119 9.25 1.57 -1.24
C SER A 119 8.44 2.73 -1.85
N ALA A 120 7.73 2.51 -2.95
CA ALA A 120 6.78 3.48 -3.51
C ALA A 120 5.84 4.12 -2.46
N GLY A 121 5.38 3.35 -1.48
CA GLY A 121 4.54 3.86 -0.42
C GLY A 121 5.27 4.77 0.57
N ALA A 122 6.60 4.64 0.73
CA ALA A 122 7.40 5.60 1.48
C ALA A 122 7.38 6.99 0.82
N LEU A 123 7.50 7.03 -0.52
CA LEU A 123 7.37 8.26 -1.29
C LEU A 123 5.97 8.87 -1.11
N ALA A 124 4.92 8.06 -1.27
CA ALA A 124 3.53 8.51 -1.13
C ALA A 124 3.25 9.06 0.28
N ALA A 125 3.64 8.35 1.35
CA ALA A 125 3.47 8.80 2.73
C ALA A 125 4.23 10.11 3.01
N THR A 126 5.48 10.22 2.53
CA THR A 126 6.29 11.42 2.69
C THR A 126 5.65 12.63 2.01
N LEU A 127 5.27 12.51 0.73
CA LEU A 127 4.65 13.60 -0.03
C LEU A 127 3.26 13.98 0.49
N THR A 128 2.52 13.00 1.03
CA THR A 128 1.21 13.27 1.65
C THR A 128 1.36 14.16 2.87
N LEU A 129 2.29 13.84 3.77
CA LEU A 129 2.52 14.64 5.00
C LEU A 129 3.25 15.95 4.73
N ALA A 130 4.10 16.01 3.71
CA ALA A 130 4.79 17.23 3.28
C ALA A 130 3.91 18.18 2.43
N ASP A 131 2.60 17.91 2.35
CA ASP A 131 1.61 18.70 1.61
C ASP A 131 1.96 18.97 0.13
N VAL A 132 2.59 17.98 -0.53
CA VAL A 132 2.97 18.10 -1.95
C VAL A 132 1.78 17.76 -2.85
N ASP A 133 1.54 18.60 -3.86
CA ASP A 133 0.56 18.37 -4.92
C ASP A 133 0.99 17.17 -5.81
N PHE A 134 0.10 16.18 -5.95
CA PHE A 134 0.43 14.94 -6.65
C PHE A 134 0.35 15.04 -8.16
N GLU A 135 -0.43 15.97 -8.71
CA GLU A 135 -0.45 16.31 -10.13
C GLU A 135 0.86 16.99 -10.53
N GLU A 136 1.37 17.91 -9.71
CA GLU A 136 2.69 18.53 -9.89
C GLU A 136 3.80 17.48 -9.77
N ALA A 137 3.75 16.64 -8.73
CA ALA A 137 4.70 15.56 -8.54
C ALA A 137 4.72 14.58 -9.72
N THR A 138 3.55 14.23 -10.25
CA THR A 138 3.41 13.37 -11.43
C THR A 138 3.96 14.04 -12.68
N SER A 139 3.64 15.31 -12.89
CA SER A 139 4.14 16.10 -14.03
C SER A 139 5.67 16.20 -14.02
N LEU A 140 6.27 16.44 -12.85
CA LEU A 140 7.72 16.48 -12.70
C LEU A 140 8.37 15.11 -12.98
N ALA A 141 7.79 14.02 -12.45
CA ALA A 141 8.29 12.67 -12.71
C ALA A 141 8.28 12.33 -14.21
N LEU A 142 7.20 12.69 -14.92
CA LEU A 142 7.08 12.49 -16.37
C LEU A 142 8.08 13.33 -17.16
N LYS A 143 8.33 14.57 -16.73
CA LYS A 143 9.35 15.44 -17.32
C LYS A 143 10.76 14.85 -17.13
N LEU A 144 11.12 14.44 -15.92
CA LEU A 144 12.41 13.81 -15.64
C LEU A 144 12.59 12.51 -16.44
N ALA A 145 11.51 11.74 -16.65
CA ALA A 145 11.55 10.54 -17.47
C ALA A 145 11.76 10.86 -18.96
N GLU A 146 11.17 11.94 -19.47
CA GLU A 146 11.41 12.44 -20.83
C GLU A 146 12.86 12.91 -20.99
N ASP A 147 13.35 13.74 -20.08
CA ASP A 147 14.71 14.30 -20.11
C ASP A 147 15.77 13.19 -20.04
N ALA A 148 15.51 12.13 -19.27
CA ALA A 148 16.35 10.95 -19.20
C ALA A 148 16.18 9.99 -20.40
N GLY A 149 15.24 10.25 -21.31
CA GLY A 149 14.94 9.42 -22.49
C GLY A 149 14.41 8.03 -22.12
N VAL A 150 13.72 7.89 -20.97
CA VAL A 150 13.28 6.60 -20.41
C VAL A 150 12.50 5.77 -21.43
N TRP A 151 11.69 6.42 -22.26
CA TRP A 151 10.81 5.77 -23.24
C TRP A 151 11.58 5.09 -24.39
N ASP A 152 12.75 5.61 -24.74
CA ASP A 152 13.56 5.15 -25.87
C ASP A 152 14.73 4.25 -25.44
N ARG A 153 15.01 4.19 -24.14
CA ARG A 153 16.13 3.41 -23.59
C ARG A 153 15.90 1.90 -23.66
N PRO A 154 16.90 1.09 -24.07
CA PRO A 154 16.81 -0.37 -24.01
C PRO A 154 16.57 -0.93 -22.60
N LEU A 155 17.09 -0.24 -21.58
CA LEU A 155 16.99 -0.62 -20.17
C LEU A 155 15.89 0.14 -19.40
N GLY A 156 15.14 1.02 -20.07
CA GLY A 156 14.14 1.89 -19.44
C GLY A 156 14.73 2.66 -18.26
N LEU A 157 14.10 2.49 -17.10
CA LEU A 157 14.46 3.13 -15.82
C LEU A 157 15.74 2.60 -15.17
N GLN A 158 16.21 1.41 -15.54
CA GLN A 158 17.35 0.79 -14.85
C GLN A 158 18.61 1.67 -14.95
N GLY A 159 19.21 1.95 -13.80
CA GLY A 159 20.41 2.78 -13.67
C GLY A 159 20.20 4.29 -13.77
N VAL A 160 18.99 4.76 -14.10
CA VAL A 160 18.62 6.20 -14.06
C VAL A 160 17.58 6.52 -13.01
N TRP A 161 16.85 5.51 -12.53
CA TRP A 161 15.75 5.69 -11.60
C TRP A 161 16.18 6.29 -10.26
N GLY A 162 17.31 5.84 -9.71
CA GLY A 162 17.81 6.36 -8.43
C GLY A 162 18.05 7.87 -8.47
N PRO A 163 18.93 8.37 -9.35
CA PRO A 163 19.17 9.80 -9.51
C PRO A 163 17.90 10.61 -9.85
N MET A 164 16.98 10.04 -10.64
CA MET A 164 15.70 10.69 -10.95
C MET A 164 14.83 10.86 -9.70
N ILE A 165 14.64 9.83 -8.86
CA ILE A 165 13.88 9.94 -7.62
C ILE A 165 14.55 10.95 -6.68
N GLU A 166 15.87 10.91 -6.55
CA GLU A 166 16.59 11.83 -5.67
C GLU A 166 16.40 13.29 -6.12
N THR A 167 16.50 13.57 -7.41
CA THR A 167 16.22 14.91 -7.97
C THR A 167 14.78 15.32 -7.70
N TRP A 168 13.84 14.42 -8.01
CA TRP A 168 12.40 14.63 -7.83
C TRP A 168 12.02 14.94 -6.37
N LEU A 169 12.58 14.22 -5.40
CA LEU A 169 12.35 14.49 -3.97
C LEU A 169 12.95 15.84 -3.53
N ASN A 170 14.15 16.18 -4.01
CA ASN A 170 14.80 17.44 -3.65
C ASN A 170 14.01 18.65 -4.18
N ASP A 171 13.45 18.54 -5.39
CA ASP A 171 12.66 19.58 -6.03
C ASP A 171 11.25 19.73 -5.41
N LEU A 172 10.62 18.62 -5.00
CA LEU A 172 9.26 18.64 -4.46
C LEU A 172 9.18 18.97 -2.97
N LEU A 173 10.09 18.44 -2.15
CA LEU A 173 9.98 18.59 -0.72
C LEU A 173 10.28 20.04 -0.31
N PRO A 174 9.42 20.70 0.48
CA PRO A 174 9.73 22.02 1.00
C PRO A 174 10.89 21.96 2.01
N ASP A 175 11.54 23.09 2.27
CA ASP A 175 12.70 23.13 3.18
C ASP A 175 12.33 22.74 4.62
N ASN A 176 11.09 23.02 5.04
CA ASN A 176 10.54 22.63 6.34
C ASN A 176 9.88 21.24 6.33
N ALA A 177 10.14 20.38 5.31
CA ALA A 177 9.51 19.07 5.20
C ALA A 177 9.70 18.19 6.46
N VAL A 178 10.84 18.29 7.14
CA VAL A 178 11.07 17.53 8.39
C VAL A 178 10.08 17.93 9.48
N GLU A 179 9.83 19.23 9.66
CA GLU A 179 8.85 19.75 10.62
C GLU A 179 7.42 19.29 10.24
N MET A 180 7.13 19.24 8.93
CA MET A 180 5.85 18.78 8.42
C MET A 180 5.63 17.27 8.57
N VAL A 181 6.66 16.45 8.75
CA VAL A 181 6.48 14.99 8.90
C VAL A 181 6.79 14.50 10.31
N ASP A 182 7.26 15.39 11.18
CA ASP A 182 7.77 15.04 12.50
C ASP A 182 6.71 14.31 13.33
N GLU A 183 7.17 13.30 14.07
CA GLU A 183 6.38 12.35 14.87
C GLU A 183 5.27 11.56 14.12
N ARG A 184 4.97 11.92 12.86
CA ARG A 184 3.85 11.38 12.09
C ARG A 184 4.26 10.43 10.98
N LEU A 185 5.47 10.56 10.44
CA LEU A 185 5.96 9.69 9.37
C LEU A 185 6.79 8.52 9.90
N SER A 186 6.64 7.36 9.28
CA SER A 186 7.57 6.25 9.45
C SER A 186 7.86 5.53 8.15
N LEU A 187 9.14 5.30 7.87
CA LEU A 187 9.59 4.67 6.64
C LEU A 187 10.23 3.33 6.97
N LEU A 188 9.82 2.29 6.25
CA LEU A 188 10.45 0.98 6.37
C LEU A 188 11.68 0.90 5.48
N VAL A 189 12.73 0.28 6.00
CA VAL A 189 13.93 -0.11 5.24
C VAL A 189 14.32 -1.52 5.65
N THR A 190 14.94 -2.29 4.76
CA THR A 190 15.43 -3.62 5.13
C THR A 190 16.93 -3.59 5.38
N SER A 191 17.34 -4.01 6.57
CA SER A 191 18.72 -4.12 7.02
C SER A 191 19.48 -5.25 6.32
N ILE A 192 20.70 -4.98 5.86
CA ILE A 192 21.65 -6.03 5.41
C ILE A 192 22.77 -6.17 6.45
N PRO A 193 23.23 -7.40 6.77
CA PRO A 193 22.84 -8.70 6.20
C PRO A 193 21.69 -9.41 6.95
N SER A 194 21.08 -8.77 7.94
CA SER A 194 20.09 -9.42 8.82
C SER A 194 18.74 -9.69 8.16
N PHE A 195 18.44 -9.01 7.05
CA PHE A 195 17.13 -8.99 6.38
C PHE A 195 15.97 -8.64 7.32
N ARG A 196 16.25 -7.89 8.40
CA ARG A 196 15.22 -7.37 9.29
C ARG A 196 14.65 -6.08 8.74
N THR A 197 13.35 -5.90 8.88
CA THR A 197 12.67 -4.63 8.62
C THR A 197 12.95 -3.69 9.78
N ASP A 198 13.52 -2.52 9.48
CA ASP A 198 13.71 -1.43 10.42
C ASP A 198 12.72 -0.32 10.07
N ARG A 199 12.06 0.23 11.10
CA ARG A 199 11.12 1.36 10.98
C ARG A 199 11.82 2.63 11.44
N ILE A 200 12.01 3.57 10.52
CA ILE A 200 12.66 4.87 10.77
C ILE A 200 11.57 5.92 10.94
N SER A 201 11.51 6.59 12.09
CA SER A 201 10.42 7.54 12.42
C SER A 201 10.92 8.90 12.92
N SER A 202 12.19 9.20 12.68
CA SER A 202 12.77 10.52 12.99
C SER A 202 13.82 10.87 11.94
N PHE A 203 13.85 12.14 11.55
CA PHE A 203 14.68 12.64 10.46
C PHE A 203 15.42 13.89 10.93
N GLU A 204 16.72 13.96 10.64
CA GLU A 204 17.58 15.04 11.15
C GLU A 204 17.58 16.28 10.24
N SER A 205 17.31 16.09 8.94
CA SER A 205 17.25 17.14 7.93
C SER A 205 16.47 16.69 6.70
N LYS A 206 16.15 17.62 5.79
CA LYS A 206 15.54 17.30 4.49
C LYS A 206 16.39 16.26 3.74
N GLU A 207 17.72 16.39 3.76
CA GLU A 207 18.63 15.44 3.13
C GLU A 207 18.58 14.05 3.78
N ASP A 208 18.47 13.97 5.10
CA ASP A 208 18.33 12.69 5.81
C ASP A 208 16.97 12.02 5.50
N LEU A 209 15.88 12.80 5.40
CA LEU A 209 14.57 12.32 4.94
C LEU A 209 14.61 11.80 3.49
N VAL A 210 15.26 12.54 2.58
CA VAL A 210 15.48 12.11 1.19
C VAL A 210 16.28 10.82 1.15
N ARG A 211 17.39 10.73 1.89
CA ARG A 211 18.22 9.51 1.95
C ARG A 211 17.46 8.32 2.54
N CYS A 212 16.57 8.54 3.51
CA CYS A 212 15.74 7.48 4.05
C CYS A 212 14.73 6.96 3.00
N ASN A 213 14.09 7.87 2.26
CA ASN A 213 13.23 7.50 1.13
C ASN A 213 14.02 6.72 0.07
N MET A 214 15.19 7.21 -0.32
CA MET A 214 16.09 6.54 -1.27
C MET A 214 16.50 5.14 -0.80
N ALA A 215 16.74 4.95 0.50
CA ALA A 215 17.00 3.63 1.07
C ALA A 215 15.76 2.72 1.01
N SER A 216 14.57 3.27 1.28
CA SER A 216 13.30 2.53 1.26
C SER A 216 12.90 2.06 -0.13
N VAL A 217 13.29 2.77 -1.20
CA VAL A 217 13.04 2.38 -2.60
C VAL A 217 14.17 1.56 -3.25
N HIS A 218 15.25 1.26 -2.51
CA HIS A 218 16.47 0.69 -3.10
C HIS A 218 16.33 -0.79 -3.51
N LEU A 219 15.79 -1.03 -4.69
CA LEU A 219 15.83 -2.33 -5.35
C LEU A 219 17.27 -2.71 -5.74
N PRO A 220 17.82 -3.82 -5.20
CA PRO A 220 19.17 -4.26 -5.49
C PRO A 220 19.47 -4.32 -6.99
N TRP A 221 20.58 -3.71 -7.41
CA TRP A 221 21.08 -3.63 -8.79
C TRP A 221 20.23 -2.83 -9.79
N PHE A 222 19.03 -2.39 -9.41
CA PHE A 222 18.08 -1.79 -10.35
C PHE A 222 18.20 -0.26 -10.42
N LEU A 223 18.31 0.43 -9.28
CA LEU A 223 18.28 1.90 -9.23
C LEU A 223 19.53 2.55 -9.80
N ASP A 224 20.69 2.11 -9.33
CA ASP A 224 21.99 2.74 -9.59
C ASP A 224 23.12 1.70 -9.78
N GLY A 225 22.76 0.42 -9.92
CA GLY A 225 23.71 -0.68 -10.06
C GLY A 225 24.36 -1.14 -8.75
N LYS A 226 23.98 -0.61 -7.58
CA LYS A 226 24.47 -1.07 -6.28
C LYS A 226 23.55 -2.12 -5.66
N LEU A 227 24.13 -3.04 -4.91
CA LEU A 227 23.37 -4.03 -4.12
C LEU A 227 22.55 -3.36 -3.02
N THR A 228 23.12 -2.34 -2.35
CA THR A 228 22.50 -1.66 -1.20
C THR A 228 22.67 -0.15 -1.31
N SER A 229 21.74 0.58 -0.70
CA SER A 229 21.91 2.00 -0.37
C SER A 229 22.56 2.12 1.00
N ASN A 230 23.43 3.11 1.20
CA ASN A 230 23.99 3.40 2.52
C ASN A 230 23.12 4.46 3.20
N PHE A 231 22.46 4.09 4.29
CA PHE A 231 21.66 5.01 5.09
C PHE A 231 22.10 4.95 6.55
N ARG A 232 22.50 6.11 7.09
CA ARG A 232 23.09 6.25 8.43
C ARG A 232 24.19 5.21 8.71
N GLN A 233 25.14 5.11 7.77
CA GLN A 233 26.29 4.19 7.82
C GLN A 233 25.94 2.69 7.84
N ALA A 234 24.69 2.34 7.52
CA ALA A 234 24.24 0.96 7.45
C ALA A 234 23.73 0.62 6.04
N PRO A 235 24.06 -0.55 5.49
CA PRO A 235 23.56 -0.98 4.19
C PRO A 235 22.08 -1.38 4.28
N ARG A 236 21.26 -0.77 3.43
CA ARG A 236 19.82 -0.97 3.32
C ARG A 236 19.42 -1.39 1.91
N ILE A 237 18.31 -2.12 1.82
CA ILE A 237 17.57 -2.35 0.58
C ILE A 237 16.11 -1.94 0.78
N ASP A 238 15.36 -2.04 -0.31
CA ASP A 238 13.94 -1.71 -0.39
C ASP A 238 13.15 -2.24 0.81
N GLY A 239 12.43 -1.33 1.47
CA GLY A 239 11.75 -1.60 2.73
C GLY A 239 10.52 -2.47 2.62
N SER A 240 9.99 -2.69 1.41
CA SER A 240 8.87 -3.61 1.18
C SER A 240 9.33 -5.07 1.16
N PHE A 241 10.64 -5.32 1.15
CA PHE A 241 11.20 -6.67 1.15
C PHE A 241 10.79 -7.43 2.43
N ARG A 242 9.83 -8.36 2.27
CA ARG A 242 9.26 -9.19 3.36
C ARG A 242 8.51 -8.39 4.43
N ALA A 243 8.17 -7.14 4.16
CA ALA A 243 7.40 -6.32 5.08
C ALA A 243 6.01 -6.94 5.33
N LYS A 244 5.57 -6.86 6.57
CA LYS A 244 4.23 -7.25 7.02
C LYS A 244 3.52 -6.04 7.61
N THR A 245 2.20 -6.11 7.77
CA THR A 245 1.39 -5.02 8.34
C THR A 245 1.91 -4.57 9.70
N GLU A 246 2.38 -5.51 10.54
CA GLU A 246 2.90 -5.20 11.88
C GLU A 246 4.22 -4.41 11.86
N ASP A 247 4.97 -4.47 10.75
CA ASP A 247 6.22 -3.71 10.60
C ASP A 247 5.93 -2.20 10.45
N TYR A 248 4.79 -1.85 9.83
CA TYR A 248 4.39 -0.45 9.62
C TYR A 248 3.96 0.23 10.94
N PHE A 249 3.21 -0.50 11.76
CA PHE A 249 2.73 -0.07 13.09
C PHE A 249 2.84 -1.22 14.10
N PRO A 250 3.84 -1.21 14.99
CA PRO A 250 4.07 -2.30 15.96
C PRO A 250 2.93 -2.54 16.95
N GLN A 251 2.03 -1.57 17.11
CA GLN A 251 0.84 -1.71 17.96
C GLN A 251 -0.20 -2.67 17.36
N VAL A 252 -0.15 -2.92 16.05
CA VAL A 252 -0.94 -3.94 15.35
C VAL A 252 -0.38 -5.30 15.74
N LYS A 253 -1.02 -5.99 16.69
CA LYS A 253 -0.61 -7.34 17.13
C LYS A 253 -1.43 -8.40 16.40
N ASN A 254 -0.77 -9.45 15.92
CA ASN A 254 -1.40 -10.62 15.27
C ASN A 254 -2.31 -10.25 14.09
N GLY A 255 -1.98 -9.22 13.31
CA GLY A 255 -2.81 -8.74 12.21
C GLY A 255 -4.18 -8.18 12.61
N GLN A 256 -4.43 -7.90 13.89
CA GLN A 256 -5.66 -7.22 14.32
C GLN A 256 -5.58 -5.75 13.95
N VAL A 257 -6.16 -5.44 12.80
CA VAL A 257 -6.45 -4.09 12.30
C VAL A 257 -7.66 -3.58 13.07
N ASP A 258 -7.49 -2.52 13.86
CA ASP A 258 -8.62 -1.78 14.43
C ASP A 258 -9.12 -0.72 13.43
N ASP A 259 -10.31 -0.16 13.69
CA ASP A 259 -11.00 0.75 12.77
C ASP A 259 -10.22 2.06 12.49
N SER A 260 -9.17 2.38 13.26
CA SER A 260 -8.31 3.55 13.03
C SER A 260 -7.19 3.32 12.02
N LEU A 261 -7.00 2.08 11.56
CA LEU A 261 -5.95 1.73 10.60
C LEU A 261 -6.50 1.59 9.18
N ILE A 262 -6.08 2.51 8.32
CA ILE A 262 -6.41 2.57 6.90
C ILE A 262 -5.22 2.03 6.10
N ILE A 263 -5.47 1.16 5.13
CA ILE A 263 -4.42 0.60 4.26
C ILE A 263 -4.73 0.99 2.82
N LEU A 264 -3.90 1.86 2.24
CA LEU A 264 -4.00 2.28 0.84
C LEU A 264 -3.22 1.29 -0.05
N ASP A 265 -3.69 0.04 -0.09
CA ASP A 265 -3.18 -1.02 -0.96
C ASP A 265 -4.02 -1.14 -2.23
N TRP A 266 -3.40 -0.90 -3.38
CA TRP A 266 -4.02 -1.05 -4.70
C TRP A 266 -4.51 -2.48 -4.96
N LYS A 267 -4.01 -3.49 -4.23
CA LYS A 267 -4.52 -4.87 -4.33
C LYS A 267 -5.95 -5.01 -3.82
N SER A 268 -6.42 -4.08 -2.99
CA SER A 268 -7.82 -4.07 -2.54
C SER A 268 -8.77 -3.57 -3.63
N ASP A 269 -8.26 -2.86 -4.64
CA ASP A 269 -9.04 -2.33 -5.75
C ASP A 269 -9.31 -3.42 -6.80
N PRO A 270 -10.58 -3.86 -7.00
CA PRO A 270 -10.92 -4.90 -7.97
C PRO A 270 -10.57 -4.54 -9.42
N VAL A 271 -10.46 -3.25 -9.74
CA VAL A 271 -10.05 -2.77 -11.08
C VAL A 271 -8.55 -2.96 -11.28
N MET A 272 -7.78 -2.97 -10.19
CA MET A 272 -6.33 -3.14 -10.18
C MET A 272 -5.91 -4.59 -9.94
N GLU A 273 -6.79 -5.38 -9.33
CA GLU A 273 -6.60 -6.82 -9.16
C GLU A 273 -6.35 -7.50 -10.52
N GLY A 274 -5.23 -8.20 -10.64
CA GLY A 274 -4.83 -8.89 -11.88
C GLY A 274 -4.18 -8.02 -12.96
N LYS A 275 -4.23 -6.68 -12.86
CA LYS A 275 -3.56 -5.76 -13.82
C LYS A 275 -2.04 -5.71 -13.69
N THR A 276 -1.45 -6.43 -12.73
CA THR A 276 0.00 -6.68 -12.67
C THR A 276 0.55 -7.30 -13.96
N LYS A 277 -0.30 -7.98 -14.75
CA LYS A 277 0.05 -8.58 -16.04
C LYS A 277 -0.02 -7.61 -17.24
N ASP A 278 -0.79 -6.52 -17.15
CA ASP A 278 -0.99 -5.51 -18.21
C ASP A 278 -0.07 -4.29 -18.04
N PHE A 279 1.10 -4.51 -17.46
CA PHE A 279 2.04 -3.48 -17.05
C PHE A 279 2.49 -2.52 -18.17
N ILE A 280 2.50 -2.97 -19.42
CA ILE A 280 2.94 -2.14 -20.56
C ILE A 280 2.03 -0.92 -20.76
N LYS A 281 0.71 -1.07 -20.55
CA LYS A 281 -0.22 0.06 -20.63
C LYS A 281 -0.05 0.99 -19.43
N LEU A 282 0.18 0.42 -18.25
CA LEU A 282 0.43 1.17 -17.01
C LEU A 282 1.71 2.03 -17.07
N THR A 283 2.65 1.66 -17.95
CA THR A 283 3.89 2.42 -18.16
C THR A 283 3.81 3.51 -19.23
N SER A 284 2.68 3.82 -19.86
CA SER A 284 2.62 5.01 -20.74
C SER A 284 2.39 6.28 -19.93
N LYS A 285 2.61 7.46 -20.53
CA LYS A 285 2.29 8.75 -19.87
C LYS A 285 0.81 8.80 -19.48
N GLU A 286 -0.07 8.35 -20.36
CA GLU A 286 -1.50 8.24 -20.13
C GLU A 286 -1.81 7.19 -19.07
N GLY A 287 -1.13 6.04 -19.10
CA GLY A 287 -1.28 4.99 -18.09
C GLY A 287 -0.92 5.43 -16.67
N ILE A 288 0.04 6.35 -16.52
CA ILE A 288 0.40 6.96 -15.24
C ILE A 288 -0.73 7.85 -14.72
N TRP A 289 -1.32 8.68 -15.58
CA TRP A 289 -2.50 9.50 -15.21
C TRP A 289 -3.74 8.64 -14.92
N ASP A 290 -3.96 7.58 -15.70
CA ASP A 290 -5.03 6.61 -15.47
C ASP A 290 -4.89 5.95 -14.08
N LEU A 291 -3.67 5.65 -13.63
CA LEU A 291 -3.41 5.11 -12.29
C LEU A 291 -3.76 6.10 -11.18
N LEU A 292 -3.39 7.37 -11.37
CA LEU A 292 -3.72 8.44 -10.43
C LEU A 292 -5.24 8.60 -10.31
N GLU A 293 -5.94 8.69 -11.45
CA GLU A 293 -7.40 8.82 -11.44
C GLU A 293 -8.10 7.58 -10.87
N GLN A 294 -7.57 6.38 -11.12
CA GLN A 294 -8.10 5.15 -10.53
C GLN A 294 -7.94 5.14 -9.00
N GLY A 295 -6.81 5.62 -8.48
CA GLY A 295 -6.59 5.79 -7.04
C GLY A 295 -7.63 6.72 -6.41
N ARG A 296 -7.87 7.87 -7.03
CA ARG A 296 -8.90 8.83 -6.63
C ARG A 296 -10.30 8.20 -6.65
N SER A 297 -10.63 7.51 -7.74
CA SER A 297 -11.92 6.84 -7.92
C SER A 297 -12.16 5.75 -6.87
N TYR A 298 -11.13 4.97 -6.52
CA TYR A 298 -11.28 3.94 -5.50
C TYR A 298 -11.36 4.52 -4.09
N ALA A 299 -10.63 5.60 -3.80
CA ALA A 299 -10.77 6.31 -2.51
C ALA A 299 -12.20 6.84 -2.30
N GLN A 300 -12.90 7.29 -3.34
CA GLN A 300 -14.34 7.61 -3.26
C GLN A 300 -15.21 6.42 -2.85
N ILE A 301 -14.84 5.20 -3.25
CA ILE A 301 -15.54 3.97 -2.86
C ILE A 301 -15.25 3.65 -1.39
N MET A 302 -14.00 3.81 -0.96
CA MET A 302 -13.58 3.64 0.43
C MET A 302 -14.32 4.62 1.36
N ASP A 303 -14.41 5.89 0.98
CA ASP A 303 -15.15 6.92 1.71
C ASP A 303 -16.64 6.56 1.86
N LYS A 304 -17.32 6.20 0.76
CA LYS A 304 -18.73 5.77 0.81
C LYS A 304 -18.98 4.55 1.70
N ARG A 305 -17.95 3.75 1.98
CA ARG A 305 -18.00 2.59 2.89
C ARG A 305 -17.75 2.96 4.36
N GLY A 306 -17.32 4.19 4.63
CA GLY A 306 -16.93 4.67 5.96
C GLY A 306 -15.48 4.36 6.32
N ASP A 307 -14.63 3.96 5.37
CA ASP A 307 -13.24 3.57 5.65
C ASP A 307 -12.42 4.74 6.23
N PHE A 308 -12.82 5.99 6.00
CA PHE A 308 -12.13 7.20 6.45
C PHE A 308 -12.82 7.90 7.63
N ASP A 309 -13.86 7.29 8.24
CA ASP A 309 -14.65 7.89 9.32
C ASP A 309 -13.84 8.23 10.58
N THR A 310 -12.63 7.67 10.71
CA THR A 310 -11.70 7.94 11.80
C THR A 310 -10.83 9.17 11.57
N ILE A 311 -10.80 9.73 10.36
CA ILE A 311 -10.11 10.97 10.04
C ILE A 311 -11.09 12.14 10.21
N SER A 312 -10.64 13.21 10.86
CA SER A 312 -11.44 14.43 11.02
C SER A 312 -11.70 15.11 9.66
N GLN A 313 -12.80 15.85 9.54
CA GLN A 313 -13.04 16.74 8.38
C GLN A 313 -12.80 18.19 8.80
N SER A 314 -12.17 18.96 7.91
CA SER A 314 -11.91 20.39 8.05
C SER A 314 -13.13 21.27 7.81
#